data_AF-A0A950X9L2-F1
#
_entry.id   AF-A0A950X9L2-F1
#
_cell.length_a   1.000
_cell.length_b   1.000
_cell.length_c   1.000
_cell.angle_alpha   90.00
_cell.angle_beta   90.00
_cell.angle_gamma   90.00
#
_symmetry.space_group_name_H-M   'P 1'
#
loop_
_entity.id
_entity.type
_entity.pdbx_description
1 polymer ?
#
loop_
_entity_poly.entity_id
_entity_poly.type
_entity_poly.pdbx_seq_one_letter_code
_entity_poly.pdbx_strand_id
1 'polypeptide(L)'
;MNRLIRSRRKVYAQLLGHARRQPHQECCGILAGQDELITRAFPAKNGAADPVRNYEIAREEMLHLMGELRQRRARMPRHIPLASALAGHQ
;
A
#
# COMPACT_ATOMS: atom_id res chain seq x y z
N MET A 1 -20.81 -12.84 4.54
CA MET A 1 -19.88 -12.01 5.34
C MET A 1 -19.36 -10.88 4.45
N ASN A 2 -19.63 -9.62 4.79
CA ASN A 2 -19.13 -8.47 4.02
C ASN A 2 -17.89 -7.91 4.73
N ARG A 3 -16.69 -8.16 4.19
CA ARG A 3 -15.44 -7.71 4.79
C ARG A 3 -15.09 -6.32 4.27
N LEU A 4 -15.09 -5.32 5.13
CA LEU A 4 -14.85 -3.93 4.75
C LEU A 4 -13.37 -3.59 4.90
N ILE A 5 -12.70 -3.19 3.82
CA ILE A 5 -11.34 -2.64 3.88
C ILE A 5 -11.42 -1.12 3.86
N ARG A 6 -10.74 -0.48 4.82
CA ARG A 6 -10.65 0.98 4.97
C ARG A 6 -9.28 1.47 4.51
N SER A 7 -9.21 2.70 4.03
CA SER A 7 -7.93 3.36 3.73
C SER A 7 -7.90 4.77 4.33
N ARG A 8 -6.70 5.24 4.69
CA ARG A 8 -6.52 6.65 5.05
C ARG A 8 -6.70 7.50 3.79
N ARG A 9 -7.34 8.67 3.89
CA ARG A 9 -7.53 9.63 2.78
C ARG A 9 -6.24 9.92 2.00
N LYS A 10 -5.11 10.06 2.71
CA LYS A 10 -3.80 10.29 2.07
C LYS A 10 -3.35 9.15 1.15
N VAL A 11 -3.70 7.89 1.48
CA VAL A 11 -3.38 6.73 0.65
C VAL A 11 -4.22 6.76 -0.61
N TYR A 12 -5.52 7.02 -0.48
CA TYR A 12 -6.40 7.19 -1.63
C TYR A 12 -5.92 8.28 -2.59
N ALA A 13 -5.51 9.44 -2.06
CA ALA A 13 -4.93 10.51 -2.86
C ALA A 13 -3.64 10.08 -3.58
N GLN A 14 -2.79 9.27 -2.95
CA GLN A 14 -1.58 8.71 -3.58
C GLN A 14 -1.93 7.75 -4.73
N LEU A 15 -2.96 6.91 -4.55
CA LEU A 15 -3.42 6.00 -5.61
C LEU A 15 -3.95 6.77 -6.81
N LEU A 16 -4.80 7.76 -6.55
CA LEU A 16 -5.34 8.63 -7.61
C LEU A 16 -4.22 9.38 -8.33
N GLY A 17 -3.25 9.91 -7.57
CA GLY A 17 -2.06 10.55 -8.13
C GLY A 17 -1.23 9.60 -8.99
N HIS A 18 -1.11 8.33 -8.61
CA HIS A 18 -0.38 7.33 -9.39
C HIS A 18 -1.08 7.00 -10.70
N ALA A 19 -2.38 6.70 -10.66
CA ALA A 19 -3.18 6.41 -11.85
C ALA A 19 -3.15 7.56 -12.85
N ARG A 20 -3.19 8.81 -12.36
CA ARG A 20 -3.18 10.01 -13.20
C ARG A 20 -1.85 10.29 -13.90
N ARG A 21 -0.72 9.71 -13.48
CA ARG A 21 0.59 9.97 -14.12
C ARG A 21 0.65 9.44 -15.55
N GLN A 22 -0.01 8.32 -15.82
CA GLN A 22 -0.03 7.68 -17.14
C GLN A 22 -1.46 7.17 -17.40
N PRO A 23 -2.42 8.07 -17.69
CA PRO A 23 -3.84 7.75 -17.73
C PRO A 23 -4.23 6.77 -18.86
N HIS A 24 -3.32 6.51 -19.80
CA HIS A 24 -3.51 5.57 -20.91
C HIS A 24 -2.91 4.18 -20.63
N GLN A 25 -2.33 3.96 -19.46
CA GLN A 25 -1.74 2.70 -19.05
C GLN A 25 -2.34 2.23 -17.73
N GLU A 26 -2.42 0.92 -17.55
CA GLU A 26 -2.72 0.31 -16.26
C GLU A 26 -1.63 0.67 -15.24
N CYS A 27 -2.05 1.07 -14.04
CA CYS A 27 -1.16 1.31 -12.91
C CYS A 27 -1.26 0.17 -11.89
N CYS A 28 -0.15 -0.15 -11.22
CA CYS A 28 -0.12 -1.24 -10.27
C CYS A 28 0.78 -0.92 -9.07
N GLY A 29 0.70 -1.73 -8.03
CA GLY A 29 1.49 -1.53 -6.81
C GLY A 29 0.99 -2.37 -5.66
N ILE A 30 1.60 -2.16 -4.49
CA ILE A 30 1.29 -2.88 -3.27
C ILE A 30 0.64 -1.95 -2.24
N LEU A 31 -0.45 -2.41 -1.65
CA LEU A 31 -1.09 -1.75 -0.51
C LEU A 31 -0.64 -2.42 0.78
N ALA A 32 -0.21 -1.62 1.74
CA ALA A 32 0.20 -2.11 3.04
C ALA A 32 -0.65 -1.51 4.16
N GLY A 33 -0.97 -2.36 5.12
CA GLY A 33 -1.87 -2.04 6.21
C GLY A 33 -1.74 -3.05 7.34
N GLN A 34 -2.58 -2.85 8.34
CA GLN A 34 -2.78 -3.80 9.41
C GLN A 34 -4.28 -4.06 9.52
N ASP A 35 -4.64 -5.33 9.74
CA ASP A 35 -6.01 -5.81 9.76
C ASP A 35 -6.78 -5.38 8.50
N GLU A 36 -7.77 -4.50 8.66
CA GLU A 36 -8.62 -4.01 7.58
C GLU A 36 -8.31 -2.56 7.20
N LEU A 37 -7.22 -1.99 7.74
CA LEU A 37 -6.83 -0.61 7.50
C LEU A 37 -5.56 -0.51 6.65
N ILE A 38 -5.72 -0.05 5.41
CA ILE A 38 -4.62 0.34 4.52
C ILE A 38 -4.04 1.68 5.00
N THR A 39 -2.74 1.67 5.31
CA THR A 39 -2.04 2.85 5.83
C THR A 39 -1.03 3.43 4.84
N ARG A 40 -0.63 2.67 3.82
CA ARG A 40 0.36 3.08 2.80
C ARG A 40 0.08 2.41 1.45
N ALA A 41 0.50 3.08 0.38
CA ALA A 41 0.59 2.53 -0.96
C ALA A 41 2.05 2.61 -1.44
N PHE A 42 2.47 1.60 -2.19
CA PHE A 42 3.78 1.51 -2.83
C PHE A 42 3.53 1.34 -4.32
N PRO A 43 3.63 2.42 -5.12
CA PRO A 43 3.44 2.33 -6.56
C PRO A 43 4.56 1.47 -7.16
N ALA A 44 4.20 0.61 -8.11
CA ALA A 44 5.14 -0.18 -8.88
C ALA A 44 5.19 0.35 -10.32
N LYS A 45 6.31 0.09 -10.99
CA LYS A 45 6.36 0.24 -12.45
C LYS A 45 5.64 -0.94 -13.10
N ASN A 46 4.72 -0.66 -14.01
CA ASN A 46 4.09 -1.70 -14.83
C ASN A 46 5.10 -2.27 -15.83
N GLY A 47 5.40 -3.56 -15.71
CA GLY A 47 6.33 -4.31 -16.55
C GLY A 47 5.65 -5.20 -17.59
N ALA A 48 4.32 -5.13 -17.75
CA ALA A 48 3.61 -5.94 -18.73
C ALA A 48 4.04 -5.61 -20.16
N ALA A 49 4.01 -6.63 -21.04
CA ALA A 49 4.30 -6.45 -22.47
C ALA A 49 3.27 -5.54 -23.17
N ASP A 50 2.01 -5.56 -22.71
CA ASP A 50 0.95 -4.62 -23.10
C ASP A 50 0.45 -3.88 -21.86
N PRO A 51 1.10 -2.75 -21.48
CA PRO A 51 0.77 -1.99 -20.27
C PRO A 51 -0.52 -1.16 -20.42
N VAL A 52 -1.11 -1.09 -21.61
CA VAL A 52 -2.42 -0.42 -21.82
C VAL A 52 -3.55 -1.31 -21.34
N ARG A 53 -3.41 -2.63 -21.49
CA ARG A 53 -4.48 -3.61 -21.18
C ARG A 53 -4.20 -4.47 -19.97
N ASN A 54 -2.94 -4.55 -19.54
CA ASN A 54 -2.52 -5.44 -18.47
C ASN A 54 -1.56 -4.74 -17.52
N TYR A 55 -1.43 -5.30 -16.32
CA TYR A 55 -0.37 -4.95 -15.41
C TYR A 55 0.44 -6.18 -15.01
N GLU A 56 1.74 -5.96 -14.85
CA GLU A 56 2.64 -6.93 -14.25
C GLU A 56 3.64 -6.20 -13.37
N ILE A 57 3.85 -6.69 -12.15
CA ILE A 57 4.95 -6.21 -11.30
C ILE A 57 6.10 -7.17 -11.56
N ALA A 58 7.14 -6.68 -12.26
CA ALA A 58 8.32 -7.47 -12.57
C ALA A 58 8.95 -8.08 -11.31
N ARG A 59 9.62 -9.23 -11.45
CA ARG A 59 10.18 -9.97 -10.32
C ARG A 59 11.15 -9.11 -9.49
N GLU A 60 12.01 -8.36 -10.14
CA GLU A 60 13.00 -7.47 -9.52
C GLU A 60 12.31 -6.38 -8.69
N GLU A 61 11.26 -5.78 -9.26
CA GLU A 61 10.44 -4.76 -8.59
C GLU A 61 9.72 -5.36 -7.37
N MET A 62 9.15 -6.55 -7.51
CA MET A 62 8.50 -7.25 -6.40
C MET A 62 9.49 -7.51 -5.26
N LEU A 63 10.71 -7.99 -5.56
CA LEU A 63 11.74 -8.23 -4.56
C LEU A 63 12.14 -6.92 -3.84
N HIS A 64 12.26 -5.83 -4.59
CA HIS A 64 12.54 -4.50 -4.04
C HIS A 64 11.44 -4.04 -3.09
N LEU A 65 10.17 -4.05 -3.53
CA LEU A 65 9.01 -3.63 -2.75
C LEU A 65 8.83 -4.47 -1.47
N MET A 66 9.02 -5.79 -1.58
CA MET A 66 8.97 -6.67 -0.41
C MET A 66 10.14 -6.45 0.55
N GLY A 67 11.31 -6.04 0.04
CA GLY A 67 12.42 -5.55 0.86
C GLY A 67 12.03 -4.29 1.65
N GLU A 68 11.47 -3.29 0.97
CA GLU A 68 11.06 -2.03 1.60
C GLU A 68 9.98 -2.26 2.68
N LEU A 69 9.00 -3.11 2.39
CA LEU A 69 7.96 -3.48 3.36
C LEU A 69 8.55 -4.12 4.62
N ARG A 70 9.50 -5.04 4.47
CA ARG A 70 10.17 -5.70 5.61
C ARG A 70 10.97 -4.72 6.44
N GLN A 71 11.77 -3.85 5.81
CA GLN A 71 12.54 -2.83 6.51
C GLN A 71 11.65 -1.88 7.31
N ARG A 72 10.52 -1.47 6.74
CA ARG A 72 9.56 -0.59 7.41
C ARG A 72 8.82 -1.29 8.55
N ARG A 73 8.47 -2.57 8.38
CA ARG A 73 7.88 -3.39 9.45
C ARG A 73 8.84 -3.55 10.63
N ALA A 74 10.14 -3.74 10.38
CA ALA A 74 11.15 -3.83 11.45
C ALA A 74 11.25 -2.54 12.28
N ARG A 75 10.92 -1.38 11.68
CA ARG A 75 10.88 -0.06 12.36
C ARG A 75 9.57 0.22 13.09
N MET A 76 8.56 -0.65 12.96
CA MET A 76 7.30 -0.52 13.68
C MET A 76 7.26 -1.50 14.85
N PRO A 77 6.99 -1.04 16.09
CA PRO A 77 6.79 -1.95 17.21
C PRO A 77 5.61 -2.88 16.89
N ARG A 78 5.84 -4.18 17.04
CA ARG A 78 4.78 -5.19 16.90
C ARG A 78 3.83 -4.99 18.07
N HIS A 79 2.61 -4.55 17.77
CA HIS A 79 1.48 -4.46 18.70
C HIS A 79 1.58 -3.33 19.75
N ILE A 80 0.83 -2.24 19.56
CA ILE A 80 0.35 -1.42 20.68
C ILE A 80 -1.06 -1.93 20.97
N PRO A 81 -1.32 -2.56 22.14
CA PRO A 81 -2.68 -2.94 22.49
C PRO A 81 -3.56 -1.69 22.48
N LEU A 82 -4.79 -1.79 21.95
CA LEU A 82 -5.76 -0.68 21.91
C LEU A 82 -6.04 -0.04 23.29
N ALA A 83 -5.65 -0.71 24.39
CA ALA A 83 -5.87 -0.27 25.76
C ALA A 83 -5.05 0.97 26.18
N SER A 84 -3.94 1.29 25.50
CA SER A 84 -3.07 2.41 25.90
C SER A 84 -3.36 3.74 25.20
N ALA A 85 -4.35 3.81 24.31
CA ALA A 85 -4.75 5.06 23.65
C ALA A 85 -5.75 5.91 24.43
N LEU A 86 -6.29 5.42 25.57
CA LEU A 86 -7.30 6.14 26.37
C LEU A 86 -6.85 6.54 27.79
N ALA A 87 -5.61 6.25 28.18
CA ALA A 87 -5.09 6.61 29.51
C ALA A 87 -4.20 7.87 29.48
N GLY A 88 -4.68 8.96 28.87
CA GLY A 88 -3.87 10.16 28.62
C GLY A 88 -4.56 11.51 28.79
N HIS A 89 -5.72 11.58 29.44
CA HIS A 89 -6.29 12.84 29.92
C HIS A 89 -6.44 12.75 31.44
N GLN A 90 -5.38 13.17 32.14
CA GLN A 90 -5.53 13.81 33.45
C GLN A 90 -5.92 15.27 33.22
#